data_AF-A0A818KZK5-F1
#
_entry.id   AF-A0A818KZK5-F1
#
_cell.length_a   1.000
_cell.length_b   1.000
_cell.length_c   1.000
_cell.angle_alpha   90.00
_cell.angle_beta   90.00
_cell.angle_gamma   90.00
#
_symmetry.space_group_name_H-M   'P 1'
#
loop_
_entity.id
_entity.type
_entity.pdbx_description
1 polymer ?
#
loop_
_entity_poly.entity_id
_entity_poly.type
_entity_poly.pdbx_seq_one_letter_code
_entity_poly.pdbx_strand_id
1 'polypeptide(L)' 'MEIKCLVTTINQETGIRNANQEPWKTLQTYRRKPDLYGVNAQFGIYLATNENGIIRVGDRVRILREDKNF' A
#
# COMPACT_ATOMS: atom_id res chain seq x y z
N MET A 1 -5.33 18.74 -2.54
CA MET A 1 -5.38 17.78 -3.66
C MET A 1 -5.36 16.39 -3.05
N GLU A 2 -6.50 15.70 -2.99
CA GLU A 2 -6.56 14.33 -2.46
C GLU A 2 -6.00 13.36 -3.52
N ILE A 3 -4.87 12.71 -3.24
CA ILE A 3 -4.36 11.64 -4.09
C ILE A 3 -5.30 10.43 -3.93
N LYS A 4 -6.31 10.31 -4.80
CA LYS A 4 -7.11 9.09 -4.92
C LYS A 4 -6.35 8.12 -5.82
N CYS A 5 -5.71 7.12 -5.24
CA CYS A 5 -5.07 6.05 -6.01
C CYS A 5 -6.16 5.11 -6.56
N LEU A 6 -6.66 5.43 -7.76
CA LEU A 6 -7.67 4.62 -8.46
C LEU A 6 -7.06 3.49 -9.28
N VAL A 7 -5.73 3.45 -9.42
CA VAL A 7 -5.04 2.45 -10.25
C VAL A 7 -5.30 1.02 -9.76
N THR A 8 -5.51 0.85 -8.45
CA THR A 8 -5.86 -0.42 -7.82
C THR A 8 -7.22 -0.95 -8.26
N THR A 9 -8.09 -0.10 -8.82
CA THR A 9 -9.41 -0.47 -9.31
C THR A 9 -9.42 -0.88 -10.80
N ILE A 10 -8.26 -0.86 -11.46
CA ILE A 10 -8.12 -1.27 -12.86
C ILE A 10 -7.82 -2.77 -12.91
N ASN A 11 -8.61 -3.52 -13.69
CA ASN A 11 -8.31 -4.92 -13.98
C ASN A 11 -7.05 -5.00 -14.84
N GLN A 12 -6.05 -5.77 -14.40
CA GLN A 12 -4.71 -5.80 -15.03
C GLN A 12 -4.71 -6.49 -16.41
N GLU A 13 -5.63 -7.42 -16.66
CA GLU A 13 -5.71 -8.15 -17.94
C GLU A 13 -6.44 -7.35 -19.02
N THR A 14 -7.49 -6.63 -18.62
CA THR A 14 -8.40 -5.94 -19.56
C THR A 14 -8.19 -4.43 -19.62
N GLY A 15 -7.52 -3.83 -18.62
CA GLY A 15 -7.39 -2.39 -18.48
C GLY A 15 -8.71 -1.68 -18.10
N ILE A 16 -9.79 -2.43 -17.85
CA ILE A 16 -11.10 -1.88 -17.53
C ILE A 16 -11.18 -1.57 -16.03
N ARG A 17 -11.64 -0.35 -15.72
CA ARG A 17 -11.91 0.07 -14.35
C ARG A 17 -13.15 -0.62 -13.79
N ASN A 18 -13.05 -1.11 -12.56
CA ASN A 18 -14.20 -1.63 -11.84
C ASN A 18 -15.23 -0.51 -11.56
N ALA A 19 -16.45 -0.68 -12.06
CA ALA A 19 -17.54 0.30 -11.91
C ALA A 19 -17.92 0.57 -10.44
N ASN A 20 -17.77 -0.43 -9.57
CA ASN A 20 -18.04 -0.33 -8.14
C ASN A 20 -16.85 0.22 -7.33
N GLN A 21 -15.76 0.59 -8.02
CA GLN A 21 -14.53 1.13 -7.41
C GLN A 21 -13.87 0.16 -6.42
N GLU A 22 -14.05 -1.14 -6.63
CA GLU A 22 -13.34 -2.16 -5.86
C GLU A 22 -11.92 -2.37 -6.40
N PRO A 23 -10.93 -2.66 -5.53
CA PRO A 23 -11.04 -2.91 -4.09
C PRO A 23 -10.95 -1.66 -3.20
N TRP A 24 -10.87 -0.46 -3.79
CA TRP A 24 -10.66 0.79 -3.04
C TRP A 24 -11.77 1.03 -2.02
N LYS A 25 -13.04 0.86 -2.40
CA LYS A 25 -14.18 1.05 -1.48
C LYS A 25 -14.09 0.14 -0.26
N THR A 26 -13.74 -1.13 -0.46
CA THR A 26 -13.51 -2.07 0.65
C THR A 26 -12.34 -1.62 1.54
N LEU A 27 -11.20 -1.22 0.97
CA LEU A 27 -10.06 -0.73 1.76
C LEU A 27 -10.43 0.49 2.63
N GLN A 28 -11.28 1.38 2.12
CA GLN A 28 -11.74 2.55 2.87
C GLN A 28 -12.53 2.21 4.15
N THR A 29 -13.08 0.99 4.29
CA THR A 29 -13.89 0.63 5.47
C THR A 29 -13.04 0.23 6.68
N TYR A 30 -11.83 -0.32 6.47
CA TYR A 30 -11.03 -0.91 7.55
C TYR A 30 -9.55 -0.50 7.58
N ARG A 31 -9.03 0.13 6.51
CA ARG A 31 -7.61 0.55 6.42
C ARG A 31 -7.41 2.06 6.52
N ARG A 32 -8.45 2.83 6.85
CA ARG A 32 -8.33 4.27 7.10
C ARG A 32 -7.67 4.53 8.45
N LYS A 33 -6.75 5.50 8.47
CA LYS A 33 -6.11 6.02 9.69
C LYS A 33 -6.09 7.56 9.60
N PRO A 34 -7.24 8.22 9.84
CA PRO A 34 -7.38 9.66 9.67
C PRO A 34 -6.35 10.47 10.46
N ASP A 35 -6.06 10.02 11.68
CA ASP A 35 -5.15 10.72 12.61
C ASP A 35 -3.68 10.67 12.19
N LEU A 36 -3.30 9.74 11.30
CA LEU A 36 -1.91 9.52 10.90
C LEU A 36 -1.66 9.85 9.42
N TYR A 37 -2.59 9.46 8.54
CA TYR A 37 -2.37 9.46 7.09
C TYR A 37 -3.54 10.03 6.29
N GLY A 38 -4.44 10.77 6.97
CA GLY A 38 -5.59 11.43 6.35
C GLY A 38 -6.71 10.49 5.89
N VAL A 39 -7.52 10.96 4.95
CA VAL A 39 -8.81 10.34 4.59
C VAL A 39 -8.70 9.09 3.69
N ASN A 40 -7.50 8.65 3.33
CA ASN A 40 -7.28 7.52 2.44
C ASN A 40 -6.78 6.29 3.18
N ALA A 41 -7.26 5.13 2.75
CA ALA A 41 -6.84 3.84 3.23
C ALA A 41 -5.36 3.59 2.90
N GLN A 42 -4.67 2.96 3.86
CA GLN A 42 -3.26 2.59 3.73
C GLN A 42 -3.14 1.12 3.34
N PHE A 43 -2.44 0.86 2.23
CA PHE A 43 -2.23 -0.48 1.72
C PHE A 43 -0.82 -0.65 1.13
N GLY A 44 0.15 -0.83 2.04
CA GLY A 44 1.57 -0.93 1.72
C GLY A 44 2.39 0.01 2.61
N ILE A 45 3.70 0.00 2.40
CA ILE A 45 4.66 0.89 3.07
C ILE A 45 5.67 1.39 2.04
N TYR A 46 6.14 2.62 2.21
CA TYR A 46 7.30 3.12 1.48
C TYR A 46 8.56 2.75 2.25
N LEU A 47 9.52 2.13 1.57
CA LEU A 47 10.81 1.76 2.13
C LEU A 47 11.92 2.46 1.35
N ALA A 48 12.99 2.80 2.06
CA ALA A 48 14.24 3.26 1.48
C ALA A 48 15.32 2.20 1.73
N THR A 49 16.28 2.11 0.81
CA THR A 49 17.41 1.19 0.92
C THR A 49 18.55 1.86 1.68
N ASN A 50 19.03 1.25 2.76
CA ASN A 50 20.24 1.72 3.46
C ASN A 50 21.52 1.33 2.70
N GLU A 51 21.48 0.20 1.98
CA GLU A 51 22.60 -0.37 1.25
C GLU A 51 22.11 -1.01 -0.06
N ASN A 52 23.01 -1.16 -1.03
CA ASN A 52 22.74 -1.81 -2.30
C ASN A 52 22.89 -3.34 -2.18
N GLY A 53 22.10 -4.09 -2.96
CA GLY A 53 22.20 -5.55 -2.98
C GLY A 53 21.21 -6.18 -3.95
N ILE A 54 21.23 -7.51 -4.03
CA ILE A 54 20.29 -8.30 -4.83
C ILE A 54 19.38 -9.07 -3.88
N ILE A 55 18.07 -8.91 -4.06
CA ILE A 55 17.03 -9.70 -3.38
C ILE A 55 16.45 -10.74 -4.36
N ARG A 56 16.10 -11.91 -3.85
CA ARG A 56 15.49 -13.00 -4.63
C ARG A 56 14.26 -13.55 -3.92
N VAL A 57 13.37 -14.14 -4.72
CA VAL A 57 12.21 -14.88 -4.18
C VAL A 57 12.72 -16.03 -3.30
N GLY A 58 12.23 -16.09 -2.06
CA GLY A 58 12.65 -17.07 -1.07
C GLY A 58 13.70 -16.58 -0.07
N ASP A 59 14.25 -15.38 -0.26
CA ASP A 59 15.18 -14.79 0.70
C ASP A 59 14.50 -14.58 2.07
N ARG A 60 15.23 -14.87 3.15
CA ARG A 60 14.74 -14.70 4.51
C ARG A 60 14.72 -13.22 4.88
N VAL A 61 13.54 -12.68 5.16
CA VAL A 61 13.36 -11.34 5.72
C VAL A 61 13.56 -11.37 7.24
N ARG A 62 14.29 -10.40 7.80
CA ARG A 62 14.51 -10.26 9.25
C ARG A 62 14.23 -8.82 9.66
N ILE A 63 13.61 -8.67 10.84
CA ILE A 63 13.47 -7.37 11.49
C ILE A 63 14.80 -7.10 12.20
N LEU A 64 15.54 -6.08 11.77
CA LEU A 64 16.83 -5.71 12.37
C LEU A 64 16.67 -4.79 13.58
N ARG A 65 15.60 -3.98 13.59
CA ARG A 65 15.26 -3.04 14.65
C ARG A 65 13.75 -2.83 14.66
N GLU A 66 13.17 -2.72 15.85
CA GLU A 66 11.79 -2.34 16.06
C GLU A 66 11.77 -1.01 16.83
N ASP A 67 11.28 0.05 16.19
CA ASP A 67 11.07 1.35 16.86
C ASP A 67 9.60 1.45 17.26
N LYS A 68 9.32 1.43 18.58
CA LYS A 68 7.96 1.42 19.13
C LYS A 68 7.26 2.80 19.15
N ASN A 69 7.85 3.81 18.53
CA ASN A 69 7.42 5.21 18.63
C ASN A 69 6.82 5.78 17.34
N PHE A 70 6.46 4.93 16.37
CA PHE A 70 5.76 5.31 15.14
C PHE A 70 4.30 4.86 15.14
#